data_AF-A0A949ZUB1-F1
#
_entry.id   AF-A0A949ZUB1-F1
#
_cell.length_a   1.000
_cell.length_b   1.000
_cell.length_c   1.000
_cell.angle_alpha   90.00
_cell.angle_beta   90.00
_cell.angle_gamma   90.00
#
_symmetry.space_group_name_H-M   'P 1'
#
loop_
_entity.id
_entity.type
_entity.pdbx_description
1 polymer ?
#
loop_
_entity_poly.entity_id
_entity_poly.type
_entity_poly.pdbx_seq_one_letter_code
_entity_poly.pdbx_strand_id
1 'polypeptide(L)'
;MPSAPALTRTGVATRYVGSPAVGTSQAAAAAGVGTAGEIGVDADRTRRRLVWSCVAAFLAAWLLAFFRFFLPRTIFEPNTVFKIGYPGDYGLGVDTKWQQRFRIWVDRTPDRLFIIYARCTHLGCTPDWKPAENKFKCPCHGSGYDSEGINFEGPAPRPMDRAKVSLDPTGQIVVDVSKLYQQPKGQPTQFNDDGAYIPADKLNG
;
A
#
# COMPACT_ATOMS: atom_id res chain seq x y z
N MET A 1 -36.35 70.35 38.96
CA MET A 1 -37.69 69.71 38.98
C MET A 1 -37.74 68.76 37.80
N PRO A 2 -38.28 67.52 37.89
CA PRO A 2 -38.86 66.77 39.02
C PRO A 2 -37.94 65.59 39.45
N SER A 3 -37.82 65.12 40.70
CA SER A 3 -38.76 64.59 41.71
C SER A 3 -39.32 63.20 41.41
N ALA A 4 -39.05 62.27 42.34
CA ALA A 4 -39.40 60.84 42.38
C ALA A 4 -40.93 60.56 42.34
N PRO A 5 -41.40 59.29 42.29
CA PRO A 5 -41.51 58.53 43.54
C PRO A 5 -41.29 57.01 43.46
N ALA A 6 -41.08 56.46 44.66
CA ALA A 6 -41.14 55.06 45.02
C ALA A 6 -42.49 54.41 44.65
N LEU A 7 -42.46 53.11 44.32
CA LEU A 7 -43.66 52.28 44.36
C LEU A 7 -43.51 51.17 45.40
N THR A 8 -44.49 51.22 46.30
CA THR A 8 -44.62 50.52 47.56
C THR A 8 -45.17 49.11 47.35
N ARG A 9 -44.67 48.21 48.19
CA ARG A 9 -45.13 46.84 48.43
C ARG A 9 -46.61 46.80 48.85
N THR A 10 -47.41 45.93 48.22
CA THR A 10 -48.59 45.29 48.82
C THR A 10 -48.79 43.89 48.25
N GLY A 11 -48.19 42.89 48.92
CA GLY A 11 -48.59 41.48 48.80
C GLY A 11 -49.00 41.01 50.19
N VAL A 12 -50.30 40.97 50.44
CA VAL A 12 -50.90 40.47 51.68
C VAL A 12 -50.94 38.94 51.64
N ALA A 13 -50.49 38.35 52.74
CA ALA A 13 -50.44 36.92 52.99
C ALA A 13 -51.83 36.32 53.23
N THR A 14 -52.11 35.18 52.61
CA THR A 14 -53.04 34.19 53.16
C THR A 14 -52.24 33.06 53.79
N ARG A 15 -52.33 32.99 55.12
CA ARG A 15 -51.81 31.93 55.98
C ARG A 15 -52.57 30.63 55.71
N TYR A 16 -51.86 29.50 55.71
CA TYR A 16 -52.38 28.31 56.38
C TYR A 16 -51.27 27.68 57.22
N VAL A 17 -51.61 27.36 58.46
CA VAL A 17 -50.72 27.10 59.59
C VAL A 17 -50.87 25.63 59.99
N GLY A 18 -49.76 24.88 59.91
CA GLY A 18 -49.26 23.88 60.87
C GLY A 18 -50.08 22.65 61.28
N SER A 19 -49.52 21.47 60.93
CA SER A 19 -49.14 20.28 61.77
C SER A 19 -50.14 19.62 62.74
N PRO A 20 -50.03 18.30 63.10
CA PRO A 20 -48.80 17.47 63.10
C PRO A 20 -48.95 16.03 62.55
N ALA A 21 -47.80 15.34 62.48
CA ALA A 21 -47.68 13.91 62.29
C ALA A 21 -47.88 13.13 63.60
N VAL A 22 -48.81 12.16 63.61
CA VAL A 22 -48.94 10.99 64.50
C VAL A 22 -49.79 10.00 63.67
N GLY A 23 -49.38 8.80 63.25
CA GLY A 23 -48.78 7.70 63.99
C GLY A 23 -49.84 6.59 64.10
N THR A 24 -49.71 5.51 63.31
CA THR A 24 -50.26 4.20 63.67
C THR A 24 -49.17 3.15 63.53
N SER A 25 -48.76 2.67 64.69
CA SER A 25 -47.94 1.51 64.91
C SER A 25 -48.68 0.24 64.47
N GLN A 26 -47.97 -0.66 63.79
CA GLN A 26 -48.16 -2.07 64.05
C GLN A 26 -46.84 -2.82 63.93
N ALA A 27 -46.40 -3.27 65.11
CA ALA A 27 -45.72 -4.51 65.43
C ALA A 27 -44.58 -5.01 64.52
N ALA A 28 -43.44 -5.16 65.17
CA ALA A 28 -42.37 -6.06 64.78
C ALA A 28 -42.89 -7.46 64.42
N ALA A 29 -42.48 -7.96 63.25
CA ALA A 29 -42.22 -9.38 63.05
C ALA A 29 -40.73 -9.51 62.77
N ALA A 30 -39.98 -9.87 63.80
CA ALA A 30 -38.65 -10.43 63.64
C ALA A 30 -38.79 -11.73 62.84
N ALA A 31 -38.28 -11.77 61.61
CA ALA A 31 -37.94 -13.02 60.93
C ALA A 31 -37.07 -12.73 59.71
N GLY A 32 -35.83 -13.21 59.76
CA GLY A 32 -35.03 -13.50 58.58
C GLY A 32 -34.14 -12.36 58.09
N VAL A 33 -32.92 -12.33 58.61
CA VAL A 33 -31.75 -11.99 57.78
C VAL A 33 -31.71 -13.03 56.65
N GLY A 34 -32.45 -12.78 55.58
CA GLY A 34 -32.42 -13.57 54.36
C GLY A 34 -31.20 -13.15 53.56
N THR A 35 -30.25 -14.06 53.42
CA THR A 35 -29.04 -13.97 52.60
C THR A 35 -29.40 -13.82 51.11
N ALA A 36 -29.90 -12.65 50.71
CA ALA A 36 -30.16 -12.29 49.31
C ALA A 36 -29.00 -11.50 48.68
N GLY A 37 -27.87 -11.37 49.39
CA GLY A 37 -26.72 -10.57 48.96
C GLY A 37 -25.72 -11.33 48.07
N GLU A 38 -25.46 -12.61 48.33
CA GLU A 38 -24.34 -13.31 47.67
C GLU A 38 -24.75 -13.92 46.31
N ILE A 39 -25.89 -14.62 46.24
CA ILE A 39 -26.36 -15.28 45.01
C ILE A 39 -26.70 -14.25 43.90
N GLY A 40 -27.24 -13.09 44.27
CA GLY A 40 -27.56 -12.02 43.33
C GLY A 40 -26.32 -11.30 42.78
N VAL A 41 -25.31 -11.06 43.64
CA VAL A 41 -24.06 -10.41 43.25
C VAL A 41 -23.19 -11.32 42.38
N ASP A 42 -23.15 -12.63 42.66
CA ASP A 42 -22.43 -13.58 41.83
C ASP A 42 -23.10 -13.84 40.48
N ALA A 43 -24.44 -13.87 40.44
CA ALA A 43 -25.19 -13.96 39.18
C ALA A 43 -24.99 -12.72 38.29
N ASP A 44 -24.98 -11.51 38.87
CA ASP A 44 -24.73 -10.26 38.14
C ASP A 44 -23.27 -10.16 37.66
N ARG A 45 -22.30 -10.55 38.51
CA ARG A 45 -20.88 -10.62 38.13
C ARG A 45 -20.65 -11.59 36.96
N THR A 46 -21.33 -12.74 36.99
CA THR A 46 -21.24 -13.76 35.92
C THR A 46 -21.86 -13.26 34.62
N ARG A 47 -23.02 -12.59 34.68
CA ARG A 47 -23.66 -11.96 33.51
C ARG A 47 -22.80 -10.84 32.91
N ARG A 48 -22.24 -9.96 33.74
CA ARG A 48 -21.33 -8.88 33.28
C ARG A 48 -20.08 -9.45 32.61
N ARG A 49 -19.48 -10.49 33.18
CA ARG A 49 -18.32 -11.19 32.57
C ARG A 49 -18.68 -11.76 31.20
N LEU A 50 -19.82 -12.44 31.09
CA LEU A 50 -20.30 -12.99 29.81
C LEU A 50 -20.50 -11.89 28.76
N VAL A 51 -21.16 -10.78 29.13
CA VAL A 51 -21.41 -9.65 28.23
C VAL A 51 -20.09 -9.05 27.73
N TRP A 52 -19.15 -8.74 28.64
CA TRP A 52 -17.86 -8.17 28.26
C TRP A 52 -16.98 -9.12 27.45
N SER A 53 -17.06 -10.44 27.71
CA SER A 53 -16.39 -11.44 26.87
C SER A 53 -16.94 -11.46 25.44
N CYS A 54 -18.26 -11.39 25.25
CA CYS A 54 -18.87 -11.31 23.92
C CYS A 54 -18.48 -10.03 23.17
N VAL A 55 -18.48 -8.88 23.86
CA VAL A 55 -18.05 -7.60 23.29
C VAL A 55 -16.58 -7.66 22.88
N ALA A 56 -15.70 -8.16 23.74
CA ALA A 56 -14.28 -8.30 23.44
C ALA A 56 -14.02 -9.24 22.25
N ALA A 57 -14.72 -10.37 22.18
CA ALA A 57 -14.62 -11.30 21.06
C ALA A 57 -15.08 -10.67 19.74
N PHE A 58 -16.18 -9.92 19.76
CA PHE A 58 -16.68 -9.20 18.59
C PHE A 58 -15.68 -8.15 18.11
N LEU A 59 -15.16 -7.33 19.02
CA LEU A 59 -14.15 -6.30 18.70
C LEU A 59 -12.85 -6.92 18.18
N ALA A 60 -12.40 -8.03 18.77
CA ALA A 60 -11.22 -8.75 18.31
C ALA A 60 -11.42 -9.32 16.89
N ALA A 61 -12.59 -9.93 16.61
CA ALA A 61 -12.91 -10.43 15.28
C ALA A 61 -12.95 -9.31 14.22
N TRP A 62 -13.55 -8.16 14.57
CA TRP A 62 -13.54 -6.98 13.71
C TRP A 62 -12.15 -6.41 13.47
N LEU A 63 -11.32 -6.33 14.52
CA LEU A 63 -9.95 -5.85 14.43
C LEU A 63 -9.10 -6.78 13.54
N LEU A 64 -9.24 -8.10 13.70
CA LEU A 64 -8.56 -9.07 12.86
C LEU A 64 -9.03 -8.98 11.40
N ALA A 65 -10.33 -8.81 11.15
CA ALA A 65 -10.86 -8.61 9.80
C ALA A 65 -10.35 -7.30 9.16
N PHE A 66 -10.26 -6.23 9.96
CA PHE A 66 -9.66 -4.95 9.55
C PHE A 66 -8.20 -5.12 9.17
N PHE A 67 -7.38 -5.81 9.96
CA PHE A 67 -5.98 -6.06 9.59
C PHE A 67 -5.84 -7.03 8.43
N ARG A 68 -6.71 -8.04 8.34
CA ARG A 68 -6.79 -8.98 7.20
C ARG A 68 -7.06 -8.24 5.88
N PHE A 69 -7.79 -7.14 5.90
CA PHE A 69 -8.02 -6.29 4.72
C PHE A 69 -6.73 -5.66 4.19
N PHE A 70 -5.78 -5.30 5.07
CA PHE A 70 -4.46 -4.79 4.66
C PHE A 70 -3.51 -5.87 4.16
N LEU A 71 -3.85 -7.15 4.34
CA LEU A 71 -3.08 -8.25 3.80
C LEU A 71 -3.62 -8.62 2.40
N PRO A 72 -2.82 -8.43 1.33
CA PRO A 72 -3.26 -8.74 -0.03
C PRO A 72 -3.58 -10.23 -0.17
N ARG A 73 -4.80 -10.55 -0.67
CA ARG A 73 -5.30 -11.93 -0.82
C ARG A 73 -4.90 -12.62 -2.12
N THR A 74 -4.24 -11.91 -3.02
CA THR A 74 -3.86 -12.41 -4.34
C THR A 74 -2.40 -12.08 -4.59
N ILE A 75 -1.54 -13.10 -4.50
CA ILE A 75 -0.18 -13.02 -5.01
C ILE A 75 -0.31 -13.12 -6.53
N PHE A 76 -0.40 -11.98 -7.20
CA PHE A 76 -0.13 -11.92 -8.62
C PHE A 76 1.38 -12.05 -8.75
N GLU A 77 1.86 -13.26 -9.03
CA GLU A 77 3.23 -13.48 -9.46
C GLU A 77 3.24 -13.22 -10.97
N PRO A 78 3.61 -12.00 -11.42
CA PRO A 78 3.71 -11.75 -12.85
C PRO A 78 4.73 -12.75 -13.42
N ASN A 79 4.40 -13.32 -14.58
CA ASN A 79 5.33 -14.24 -15.21
C ASN A 79 6.65 -13.49 -15.51
N THR A 80 7.71 -13.86 -14.79
CA THR A 80 9.02 -13.25 -14.92
C THR A 80 9.72 -13.68 -16.19
N VAL A 81 9.29 -14.79 -16.79
CA VAL A 81 9.87 -15.35 -18.02
C VAL A 81 8.82 -15.37 -19.14
N PHE A 82 9.06 -14.60 -20.19
CA PHE A 82 8.11 -14.48 -21.29
C PHE A 82 8.82 -14.43 -22.64
N LYS A 83 8.08 -14.83 -23.68
CA LYS A 83 8.56 -14.80 -25.07
C LYS A 83 8.13 -13.51 -25.73
N ILE A 84 9.01 -12.91 -26.51
CA ILE A 84 8.76 -11.62 -27.17
C ILE A 84 8.70 -11.72 -28.70
N GLY A 85 8.90 -12.90 -29.28
CA GLY A 85 8.88 -13.13 -30.73
C GLY A 85 10.24 -13.56 -31.24
N TYR A 86 10.48 -13.38 -32.54
CA TYR A 86 11.74 -13.73 -33.20
C TYR A 86 12.67 -12.50 -33.30
N PRO A 87 13.99 -12.70 -33.37
CA PRO A 87 14.94 -11.62 -33.65
C PRO A 87 14.58 -10.79 -34.88
N GLY A 88 14.04 -11.43 -35.93
CA GLY A 88 13.61 -10.78 -37.17
C GLY A 88 12.45 -9.78 -37.01
N ASP A 89 11.68 -9.87 -35.93
CA ASP A 89 10.55 -8.97 -35.66
C ASP A 89 11.02 -7.56 -35.23
N TYR A 90 12.31 -7.41 -34.91
CA TYR A 90 12.89 -6.18 -34.38
C TYR A 90 13.83 -5.52 -35.38
N GLY A 91 13.54 -4.28 -35.77
CA GLY A 91 14.44 -3.43 -36.55
C GLY A 91 15.63 -2.93 -35.73
N LEU A 92 16.58 -2.25 -36.37
CA LEU A 92 17.68 -1.59 -35.65
C LEU A 92 17.15 -0.43 -34.80
N GLY A 93 17.63 -0.33 -33.55
CA GLY A 93 17.24 0.65 -32.56
C GLY A 93 16.29 0.10 -31.49
N VAL A 94 15.63 1.03 -30.79
CA VAL A 94 14.79 0.75 -29.63
C VAL A 94 13.33 0.52 -30.03
N ASP A 95 12.81 -0.65 -29.68
CA ASP A 95 11.40 -1.03 -29.80
C ASP A 95 10.66 -0.83 -28.45
N THR A 96 9.49 -0.18 -28.52
CA THR A 96 8.66 0.19 -27.37
C THR A 96 7.41 -0.67 -27.18
N LYS A 97 7.20 -1.69 -28.02
CA LYS A 97 6.00 -2.54 -28.04
C LYS A 97 5.69 -3.18 -26.68
N TRP A 98 6.74 -3.55 -25.94
CA TRP A 98 6.63 -4.30 -24.69
C TRP A 98 6.63 -3.44 -23.42
N GLN A 99 6.69 -2.11 -23.56
CA GLN A 99 6.77 -1.18 -22.43
C GLN A 99 5.57 -1.30 -21.49
N GLN A 100 4.34 -1.34 -22.02
CA GLN A 100 3.13 -1.36 -21.19
C GLN A 100 2.88 -2.72 -20.51
N ARG A 101 3.27 -3.82 -21.17
CA ARG A 101 2.96 -5.19 -20.71
C ARG A 101 4.01 -5.75 -19.77
N PHE A 102 5.28 -5.55 -20.08
CA PHE A 102 6.41 -6.17 -19.37
C PHE A 102 7.40 -5.15 -18.82
N ARG A 103 7.20 -3.85 -19.10
CA ARG A 103 8.08 -2.78 -18.65
C ARG A 103 9.52 -2.98 -19.13
N ILE A 104 9.66 -3.29 -20.42
CA ILE A 104 10.94 -3.45 -21.09
C ILE A 104 10.98 -2.68 -22.40
N TRP A 105 12.20 -2.39 -22.84
CA TRP A 105 12.53 -2.01 -24.21
C TRP A 105 13.47 -3.04 -24.81
N VAL A 106 13.31 -3.29 -26.11
CA VAL A 106 14.22 -4.14 -26.87
C VAL A 106 15.10 -3.21 -27.67
N ASP A 107 16.41 -3.23 -27.43
CA ASP A 107 17.36 -2.49 -28.26
C ASP A 107 18.15 -3.48 -29.12
N ARG A 108 18.05 -3.29 -30.44
CA ARG A 108 18.82 -4.06 -31.42
C ARG A 108 19.84 -3.16 -32.08
N THR A 109 21.09 -3.39 -31.74
CA THR A 109 22.25 -2.81 -32.43
C THR A 109 22.74 -3.76 -33.53
N PRO A 110 23.62 -3.32 -34.44
CA PRO A 110 24.22 -4.20 -35.45
C PRO A 110 24.97 -5.41 -34.87
N ASP A 111 25.55 -5.24 -33.68
CA ASP A 111 26.43 -6.23 -33.06
C ASP A 111 25.74 -7.10 -31.99
N ARG A 112 24.62 -6.62 -31.43
CA ARG A 112 23.92 -7.26 -30.30
C ARG A 112 22.47 -6.83 -30.16
N LEU A 113 21.66 -7.68 -29.56
CA LEU A 113 20.32 -7.37 -29.06
C LEU A 113 20.31 -7.51 -27.54
N PHE A 114 19.76 -6.53 -26.84
CA PHE A 114 19.62 -6.59 -25.38
C PHE A 114 18.29 -5.98 -24.94
N ILE A 115 17.93 -6.27 -23.70
CA ILE A 115 16.64 -5.87 -23.14
C ILE A 115 16.90 -4.89 -22.02
N ILE A 116 16.42 -3.65 -22.16
CA ILE A 116 16.50 -2.63 -21.13
C ILE A 116 15.24 -2.75 -20.26
N TYR A 117 15.42 -2.88 -18.95
CA TYR A 117 14.30 -2.81 -18.01
C TYR A 117 13.88 -1.35 -17.85
N ALA A 118 12.62 -1.03 -18.17
CA ALA A 118 12.11 0.34 -18.28
C ALA A 118 11.84 0.98 -16.90
N ARG A 119 12.90 1.07 -16.10
CA ARG A 119 12.89 1.55 -14.72
C ARG A 119 14.07 2.49 -14.50
N CYS A 120 13.74 3.73 -14.21
CA CYS A 120 14.66 4.77 -13.80
C CYS A 120 15.35 4.38 -12.50
N THR A 121 16.68 4.52 -12.45
CA THR A 121 17.51 4.13 -11.30
C THR A 121 17.52 5.16 -10.18
N HIS A 122 16.85 6.31 -10.38
CA HIS A 122 16.62 7.30 -9.33
C HIS A 122 15.57 6.79 -8.32
N LEU A 123 14.29 6.77 -8.70
CA LEU A 123 13.17 6.38 -7.83
C LEU A 123 12.19 5.40 -8.50
N GLY A 124 12.61 4.76 -9.60
CA GLY A 124 11.82 3.68 -10.19
C GLY A 124 10.66 4.10 -11.08
N CYS A 125 10.60 5.35 -11.55
CA CYS A 125 9.67 5.75 -12.64
C CYS A 125 10.00 5.03 -13.96
N THR A 126 9.09 5.02 -14.93
CA THR A 126 9.36 4.53 -16.29
C THR A 126 9.79 5.71 -17.17
N PRO A 127 11.05 5.77 -17.66
CA PRO A 127 11.44 6.80 -18.62
C PRO A 127 10.64 6.69 -19.94
N ASP A 128 10.56 7.77 -20.70
CA ASP A 128 9.96 7.76 -22.03
C ASP A 128 11.04 7.74 -23.10
N TRP A 129 10.90 6.87 -24.10
CA TRP A 129 11.75 6.90 -25.30
C TRP A 129 11.39 8.10 -26.18
N LYS A 130 12.39 8.92 -26.52
CA LYS A 130 12.27 10.06 -27.44
C LYS A 130 13.02 9.73 -28.74
N PRO A 131 12.33 9.21 -29.77
CA PRO A 131 12.98 8.75 -31.00
C PRO A 131 13.68 9.89 -31.76
N ALA A 132 13.19 11.12 -31.66
CA ALA A 132 13.81 12.29 -32.29
C ALA A 132 15.20 12.63 -31.69
N GLU A 133 15.45 12.24 -30.45
CA GLU A 133 16.68 12.54 -29.72
C GLU A 133 17.57 11.30 -29.49
N ASN A 134 17.07 10.11 -29.83
CA ASN A 134 17.68 8.81 -29.48
C ASN A 134 18.03 8.69 -28.00
N LYS A 135 17.14 9.17 -27.13
CA LYS A 135 17.34 9.25 -25.68
C LYS A 135 16.09 8.82 -24.92
N PHE A 136 16.29 8.27 -23.73
CA PHE A 136 15.23 8.14 -22.74
C PHE A 136 15.22 9.34 -21.81
N LYS A 137 14.03 9.88 -21.53
CA LYS A 137 13.82 11.00 -20.61
C LYS A 137 12.84 10.59 -19.52
N CYS A 138 13.25 10.69 -18.26
CA CYS A 138 12.41 10.38 -17.11
C CYS A 138 11.57 11.61 -16.72
N PRO A 139 10.22 11.55 -16.81
CA PRO A 139 9.36 12.71 -16.54
C PRO A 139 9.31 13.10 -15.06
N CYS A 140 9.73 12.22 -14.15
CA CYS A 140 9.63 12.48 -12.71
C CYS A 140 10.63 13.52 -12.19
N HIS A 141 11.90 13.43 -12.60
CA HIS A 141 12.98 14.28 -12.07
C HIS A 141 14.04 14.63 -13.13
N GLY A 142 13.74 14.42 -14.42
CA GLY A 142 14.63 14.81 -15.52
C GLY A 142 15.88 13.96 -15.70
N SER A 143 15.90 12.71 -15.22
CA SER A 143 17.00 11.79 -15.56
C SER A 143 17.00 11.47 -17.05
N GLY A 144 18.15 11.56 -17.70
CA GLY A 144 18.30 11.22 -19.11
C GLY A 144 19.27 10.05 -19.30
N TYR A 145 18.90 9.18 -20.24
CA TYR A 145 19.69 8.01 -20.64
C TYR A 145 19.85 7.97 -22.16
N ASP A 146 20.98 7.49 -22.64
CA ASP A 146 21.19 7.24 -24.08
C ASP A 146 20.40 6.00 -24.56
N SER A 147 20.51 5.66 -25.84
CA SER A 147 19.84 4.49 -26.42
C SER A 147 20.20 3.18 -25.73
N GLU A 148 21.42 3.05 -25.20
CA GLU A 148 21.88 1.85 -24.49
C GLU A 148 21.46 1.81 -23.01
N GLY A 149 20.81 2.86 -22.52
CA GLY A 149 20.36 3.00 -21.14
C GLY A 149 21.43 3.55 -20.19
N ILE A 150 22.53 4.10 -20.70
CA ILE A 150 23.58 4.75 -19.91
C ILE A 150 23.09 6.14 -19.49
N ASN A 151 23.15 6.42 -18.19
CA ASN A 151 22.75 7.72 -17.64
C ASN A 151 23.78 8.80 -18.02
N PHE A 152 23.30 9.92 -18.56
CA PHE A 152 24.17 11.06 -18.91
C PHE A 152 23.75 12.36 -18.23
N GLU A 153 22.53 12.46 -17.71
CA GLU A 153 22.04 13.66 -17.01
C GLU A 153 21.01 13.33 -15.91
N GLY A 154 20.78 14.31 -15.04
CA GLY A 154 19.81 14.26 -13.96
C GLY A 154 20.28 13.45 -12.74
N PRO A 155 19.38 13.15 -11.80
CA PRO A 155 19.74 12.57 -10.50
C PRO A 155 20.02 11.05 -10.51
N ALA A 156 19.91 10.39 -11.68
CA ALA A 156 20.10 8.95 -11.76
C ALA A 156 21.58 8.59 -11.53
N PRO A 157 21.91 7.77 -10.52
CA PRO A 157 23.29 7.53 -10.13
C PRO A 157 24.02 6.51 -11.02
N ARG A 158 23.27 5.74 -11.83
CA ARG A 158 23.79 4.64 -12.66
C ARG A 158 22.91 4.34 -13.89
N PRO A 159 23.40 3.57 -14.87
CA PRO A 159 22.65 3.10 -16.03
C PRO A 159 21.45 2.24 -15.66
N MET A 160 20.45 2.18 -16.55
CA MET A 160 19.29 1.29 -16.42
C MET A 160 19.68 -0.18 -16.45
N ASP A 161 18.90 -1.02 -15.77
CA ASP A 161 19.17 -2.45 -15.69
C ASP A 161 18.89 -3.16 -17.02
N ARG A 162 19.68 -4.19 -17.35
CA ARG A 162 19.40 -5.09 -18.47
C ARG A 162 18.73 -6.37 -17.97
N ALA A 163 17.68 -6.82 -18.62
CA ALA A 163 17.04 -8.11 -18.28
C ALA A 163 17.79 -9.27 -18.95
N LYS A 164 17.74 -10.45 -18.32
CA LYS A 164 18.31 -11.66 -18.93
C LYS A 164 17.56 -11.99 -20.20
N VAL A 165 18.32 -12.29 -21.26
CA VAL A 165 17.80 -12.62 -22.56
C VAL A 165 18.48 -13.88 -23.09
N SER A 166 17.70 -14.74 -23.73
CA SER A 166 18.17 -15.99 -24.33
C SER A 166 17.28 -16.39 -25.51
N LEU A 167 17.77 -17.28 -26.37
CA LEU A 167 16.97 -17.89 -27.42
C LEU A 167 16.46 -19.25 -26.96
N ASP A 168 15.20 -19.55 -27.23
CA ASP A 168 14.66 -20.90 -27.06
C ASP A 168 15.07 -21.82 -28.22
N PRO A 169 14.86 -23.15 -28.10
CA PRO A 169 15.17 -24.10 -29.18
C PRO A 169 14.43 -23.86 -30.50
N THR A 170 13.38 -23.04 -30.49
CA THR A 170 12.60 -22.65 -31.68
C THR A 170 13.09 -21.34 -32.30
N GLY A 171 14.09 -20.68 -31.72
CA GLY A 171 14.64 -19.41 -32.17
C GLY A 171 13.89 -18.17 -31.66
N GLN A 172 12.95 -18.31 -30.73
CA GLN A 172 12.26 -17.17 -30.12
C GLN A 172 13.09 -16.56 -28.99
N ILE A 173 13.01 -15.24 -28.85
CA ILE A 173 13.62 -14.50 -27.75
C ILE A 173 12.79 -14.71 -26.49
N VAL A 174 13.45 -15.24 -25.47
CA VAL A 174 12.95 -15.41 -24.11
C VAL A 174 13.63 -14.36 -23.23
N VAL A 175 12.80 -13.57 -22.56
CA VAL A 175 13.24 -12.56 -21.59
C VAL A 175 12.88 -13.03 -20.20
N ASP A 176 13.83 -12.91 -19.28
CA ASP A 176 13.67 -13.18 -17.86
C ASP A 176 13.98 -11.90 -17.06
N VAL A 177 12.94 -11.27 -16.54
CA VAL A 177 13.04 -10.04 -15.72
C VAL A 177 13.33 -10.31 -14.25
N SER A 178 13.37 -11.57 -13.81
CA SER A 178 13.79 -11.92 -12.45
C SER A 178 15.30 -11.75 -12.26
N LYS A 179 16.08 -11.90 -13.33
CA LYS A 179 17.52 -11.65 -13.34
C LYS A 179 17.81 -10.36 -14.10
N LEU A 180 18.26 -9.35 -13.35
CA LEU A 180 18.68 -8.05 -13.87
C LEU A 180 20.19 -7.88 -13.74
N TYR A 181 20.83 -7.48 -14.83
CA TYR A 181 22.24 -7.11 -14.91
C TYR A 181 22.38 -5.61 -14.67
N GLN A 182 23.31 -5.23 -13.82
CA GLN A 182 23.49 -3.84 -13.37
C GLN A 182 24.89 -3.33 -13.66
N GLN A 183 25.03 -2.00 -13.72
CA GLN A 183 26.32 -1.32 -13.77
C GLN A 183 26.43 -0.30 -12.61
N PRO A 184 26.77 -0.76 -11.39
CA PRO A 184 26.90 0.14 -10.25
C PRO A 184 28.14 1.05 -10.39
N LYS A 185 28.07 2.25 -9.82
CA LYS A 185 29.22 3.18 -9.81
C LYS A 185 30.39 2.58 -9.02
N GLY A 186 31.53 2.41 -9.68
CA GLY A 186 32.76 1.88 -9.06
C GLY A 186 32.84 0.35 -8.99
N GLN A 187 31.92 -0.37 -9.61
CA GLN A 187 31.96 -1.84 -9.73
C GLN A 187 32.07 -2.25 -11.21
N PRO A 188 32.57 -3.47 -11.51
CA PRO A 188 32.54 -4.01 -12.86
C PRO A 188 31.12 -4.01 -13.45
N THR A 189 31.03 -3.75 -14.75
CA THR A 189 29.74 -3.82 -15.46
C THR A 189 29.32 -5.26 -15.68
N GLN A 190 28.06 -5.57 -15.38
CA GLN A 190 27.46 -6.87 -15.66
C GLN A 190 26.86 -6.93 -17.08
N PHE A 191 26.95 -5.85 -17.86
CA PHE A 191 26.37 -5.79 -19.21
C PHE A 191 27.10 -6.65 -20.23
N ASN A 192 28.31 -7.08 -19.90
CA ASN A 192 29.12 -7.99 -20.73
C ASN A 192 28.99 -9.45 -20.28
N ASP A 193 28.20 -9.73 -19.24
CA ASP A 193 28.01 -11.08 -18.73
C ASP A 193 27.10 -11.89 -19.66
N ASP A 194 27.27 -13.22 -19.63
CA ASP A 194 26.43 -14.14 -20.39
C ASP A 194 24.95 -13.95 -20.06
N GLY A 195 24.14 -13.75 -21.09
CA GLY A 195 22.70 -13.52 -21.01
C GLY A 195 22.28 -12.06 -20.77
N ALA A 196 23.22 -11.12 -20.62
CA ALA A 196 22.89 -9.68 -20.61
C ALA A 196 22.55 -9.15 -22.01
N TYR A 197 22.97 -9.86 -23.06
CA TYR A 197 22.68 -9.59 -24.46
C TYR A 197 22.75 -10.88 -25.29
N ILE A 198 22.16 -10.86 -26.49
CA ILE A 198 22.37 -11.86 -27.55
C ILE A 198 23.28 -11.23 -28.60
N PRO A 199 24.44 -11.82 -28.92
CA PRO A 199 25.32 -11.33 -29.97
C PRO A 199 24.72 -11.55 -31.37
N ALA A 200 25.09 -10.70 -32.33
CA ALA A 200 24.47 -10.67 -33.66
C ALA A 200 24.69 -11.94 -34.50
N ASP A 201 25.78 -12.67 -34.27
CA ASP A 201 26.03 -13.98 -34.87
C ASP A 201 24.92 -14.99 -34.54
N LYS A 202 24.34 -14.91 -33.34
CA LYS A 202 23.23 -15.77 -32.89
C LYS A 202 21.85 -15.27 -33.30
N LEU A 203 21.73 -14.03 -33.78
CA LEU A 203 20.44 -13.45 -34.19
C LEU A 203 20.08 -13.75 -35.65
N ASN A 204 21.07 -14.06 -36.48
CA ASN A 204 20.91 -14.27 -37.92
C ASN A 204 21.16 -15.74 -38.34
N GLY A 205 21.36 -16.64 -37.38
CA GLY A 205 21.62 -18.07 -37.59
C GLY A 205 20.35 -18.92 -37.58
#